data_AF-A0A257M194-F1
#
_entry.id   AF-A0A257M194-F1
#
_cell.length_a   1.000
_cell.length_b   1.000
_cell.length_c   1.000
_cell.angle_alpha   90.00
_cell.angle_beta   90.00
_cell.angle_gamma   90.00
#
_symmetry.space_group_name_H-M   'P 1'
#
loop_
_entity.id
_entity.type
_entity.pdbx_description
1 polymer ?
#
loop_
_entity_poly.entity_id
_entity_poly.type
_entity_poly.pdbx_seq_one_letter_code
_entity_poly.pdbx_strand_id
1 'polypeptide(L)'
;MMMTIDQLWQELEAEGGSVWRLRLARKQGANPLVLALEPTNHSRVILVRVPAVTLPARREWPECRGLEWLTISLEGMPYWGVRLRDSTCSGVFSALAQDLDARLALANGTEQAAAELFGRLKLWQQFLKAWQDGMGPEARRGLWGELHFLHAHLLSVLDAPIAVKGWKAGAAAHQDFQFLEAATEIKTTSAKQPQSIRITSERQLDDTGVGALFLHVVIVDEREVPPTASAPGQSLTSLVAALRIVFAHDAATLSLFNDLLFHRGWVDEHAP
;
A
#
# COMPACT_ATOMS: atom_id res chain seq x y z
N MET A 1 -19.80 -9.20 -10.33
CA MET A 1 -18.44 -9.25 -9.74
C MET A 1 -17.71 -8.00 -10.21
N MET A 2 -17.07 -7.25 -9.31
CA MET A 2 -16.27 -6.08 -9.69
C MET A 2 -14.97 -6.57 -10.31
N MET A 3 -14.61 -6.08 -11.50
CA MET A 3 -13.36 -6.45 -12.16
C MET A 3 -12.18 -5.86 -11.40
N THR A 4 -11.06 -6.59 -11.37
CA THR A 4 -9.79 -6.08 -10.85
C THR A 4 -9.15 -5.11 -11.85
N ILE A 5 -8.22 -4.28 -11.37
CA ILE A 5 -7.45 -3.38 -12.24
C ILE A 5 -6.72 -4.16 -13.34
N ASP A 6 -6.13 -5.32 -13.02
CA ASP A 6 -5.44 -6.15 -14.02
C ASP A 6 -6.39 -6.72 -15.07
N GLN A 7 -7.60 -7.12 -14.68
CA GLN A 7 -8.62 -7.55 -15.65
C GLN A 7 -9.00 -6.41 -16.59
N LEU A 8 -9.15 -5.18 -16.06
CA LEU A 8 -9.44 -4.00 -16.88
C LEU A 8 -8.29 -3.67 -17.84
N TRP A 9 -7.03 -3.87 -17.43
CA TRP A 9 -5.88 -3.72 -18.33
C TRP A 9 -5.90 -4.74 -19.45
N GLN A 10 -6.16 -6.01 -19.13
CA GLN A 10 -6.24 -7.08 -20.13
C GLN A 10 -7.34 -6.83 -21.17
N GLU A 11 -8.51 -6.36 -20.74
CA GLU A 11 -9.59 -5.98 -21.65
C GLU A 11 -9.18 -4.82 -22.57
N LEU A 12 -8.61 -3.75 -22.00
CA LEU A 12 -8.11 -2.62 -22.77
C LEU A 12 -7.07 -3.05 -23.82
N GLU A 13 -6.14 -3.94 -23.43
CA GLU A 13 -5.05 -4.41 -24.29
C GLU A 13 -5.57 -5.32 -25.42
N ALA A 14 -6.59 -6.13 -25.16
CA ALA A 14 -7.24 -7.00 -26.15
C ALA A 14 -8.03 -6.20 -27.20
N GLU A 15 -8.56 -5.04 -26.84
CA GLU A 15 -9.30 -4.16 -27.74
C GLU A 15 -8.34 -3.41 -28.68
N GLY A 16 -7.95 -3.99 -29.82
CA GLY A 16 -7.12 -3.28 -30.80
C GLY A 16 -7.73 -1.94 -31.27
N GLY A 17 -6.90 -0.94 -31.57
CA GLY A 17 -7.39 0.36 -32.06
C GLY A 17 -6.31 1.44 -32.20
N SER A 18 -6.64 2.51 -32.92
CA SER A 18 -5.77 3.67 -33.20
C SER A 18 -6.16 4.94 -32.43
N VAL A 19 -7.08 4.83 -31.46
CA VAL A 19 -7.57 5.93 -30.61
C VAL A 19 -7.37 5.61 -29.14
N TRP A 20 -7.53 6.63 -28.27
CA TRP A 20 -7.44 6.43 -26.82
C TRP A 20 -8.52 5.45 -26.38
N ARG A 21 -8.11 4.37 -25.72
CA ARG A 21 -9.02 3.37 -25.15
C ARG A 21 -9.12 3.64 -23.66
N LEU A 22 -10.35 3.71 -23.14
CA LEU A 22 -10.62 4.18 -21.79
C LEU A 22 -11.53 3.18 -21.06
N ARG A 23 -11.25 2.92 -19.78
CA ARG A 23 -12.12 2.18 -18.87
C ARG A 23 -12.16 2.89 -17.52
N LEU A 24 -13.33 2.93 -16.89
CA LEU A 24 -13.43 3.39 -15.51
C LEU A 24 -12.97 2.27 -14.58
N ALA A 25 -12.07 2.57 -13.64
CA ALA A 25 -11.68 1.61 -12.60
C ALA A 25 -12.89 1.22 -11.74
N ARG A 26 -13.78 2.19 -11.47
CA ARG A 26 -15.03 2.00 -10.75
C ARG A 26 -16.19 2.59 -11.53
N LYS A 27 -17.27 1.83 -11.69
CA LYS A 27 -18.46 2.27 -12.46
C LYS A 27 -19.21 3.44 -11.80
N GLN A 28 -19.07 3.61 -10.49
CA GLN A 28 -19.73 4.65 -9.71
C GLN A 28 -18.72 5.27 -8.74
N GLY A 29 -18.78 6.60 -8.61
CA GLY A 29 -17.92 7.38 -7.72
C GLY A 29 -17.93 8.86 -8.12
N ALA A 30 -17.74 9.75 -7.15
CA ALA A 30 -17.69 11.19 -7.40
C ALA A 30 -16.41 11.61 -8.16
N ASN A 31 -15.34 10.84 -7.99
CA ASN A 31 -14.01 11.11 -8.56
C ASN A 31 -13.51 9.86 -9.31
N PRO A 32 -13.97 9.61 -10.55
CA PRO A 32 -13.62 8.38 -11.25
C PRO A 32 -12.14 8.36 -11.67
N LEU A 33 -11.45 7.26 -11.32
CA LEU A 33 -10.17 6.89 -11.92
C LEU A 33 -10.43 6.26 -13.29
N VAL A 34 -9.74 6.76 -14.31
CA VAL A 34 -9.82 6.25 -15.68
C VAL A 34 -8.51 5.55 -16.03
N LEU A 35 -8.61 4.27 -16.37
CA LEU A 35 -7.55 3.48 -16.96
C LEU A 35 -7.58 3.69 -18.47
N ALA A 36 -6.42 3.95 -19.07
CA ALA A 36 -6.32 4.28 -20.47
C ALA A 36 -5.14 3.60 -21.14
N LEU A 37 -5.27 3.31 -22.44
CA LEU A 37 -4.14 2.92 -23.28
C LEU A 37 -3.85 4.00 -24.32
N GLU A 38 -2.58 4.37 -24.38
CA GLU A 38 -2.09 5.30 -25.40
C GLU A 38 -2.19 4.68 -26.81
N PRO A 39 -2.60 5.44 -27.83
CA PRO A 39 -2.81 4.88 -29.18
C PRO A 39 -1.52 4.48 -29.90
N THR A 40 -0.40 5.16 -29.62
CA THR A 40 0.83 5.07 -30.42
C THR A 40 1.73 3.92 -30.01
N ASN A 41 1.89 3.69 -28.71
CA ASN A 41 2.81 2.70 -28.14
C ASN A 41 2.10 1.73 -27.19
N HIS A 42 0.78 1.85 -27.03
CA HIS A 42 -0.04 1.04 -26.13
C HIS A 42 0.41 1.07 -24.66
N SER A 43 1.06 2.17 -24.23
CA SER A 43 1.42 2.36 -22.83
C SER A 43 0.17 2.52 -21.97
N ARG A 44 0.19 1.88 -20.80
CA ARG A 44 -0.84 2.07 -19.76
C ARG A 44 -0.77 3.48 -19.21
N VAL A 45 -1.93 4.09 -19.00
CA VAL A 45 -2.08 5.45 -18.49
C VAL A 45 -3.18 5.48 -17.44
N ILE A 46 -2.90 6.08 -16.29
CA ILE A 46 -3.88 6.33 -15.23
C ILE A 46 -4.25 7.79 -15.30
N LEU A 47 -5.53 8.10 -15.42
CA LEU A 47 -6.08 9.44 -15.56
C LEU A 47 -7.11 9.73 -14.48
N VAL A 48 -7.13 10.96 -14.01
CA VAL A 48 -8.17 11.50 -13.14
C VAL A 48 -8.68 12.79 -13.76
N ARG A 49 -10.00 12.99 -13.70
CA ARG A 49 -10.61 14.24 -14.10
C ARG A 49 -10.49 15.24 -12.95
N VAL A 50 -9.59 16.21 -13.13
CA VAL A 50 -9.36 17.28 -12.16
C VAL A 50 -9.34 18.63 -12.88
N PRO A 51 -10.01 19.67 -12.35
CA PRO A 51 -9.91 21.00 -12.93
C PRO A 51 -8.45 21.49 -12.98
N ALA A 52 -8.04 22.15 -14.05
CA ALA A 52 -6.64 22.59 -14.19
C ALA A 52 -6.16 23.50 -13.04
N VAL A 53 -7.09 24.24 -12.41
CA VAL A 53 -6.81 25.12 -11.26
C VAL A 53 -6.40 24.38 -9.99
N THR A 54 -6.75 23.08 -9.87
CA THR A 54 -6.41 22.28 -8.68
C THR A 54 -5.05 21.60 -8.79
N LEU A 55 -4.33 21.78 -9.90
CA LEU A 55 -3.01 21.18 -10.09
C LEU A 55 -1.91 22.09 -9.50
N PRO A 56 -1.01 21.55 -8.65
CA PRO A 56 0.18 22.26 -8.20
C PRO A 56 1.11 22.53 -9.39
N ALA A 57 2.03 23.48 -9.21
CA ALA A 57 2.97 23.85 -10.25
C ALA A 57 3.80 22.64 -10.71
N ARG A 58 4.12 22.56 -12.01
CA ARG A 58 4.83 21.41 -12.61
C ARG A 58 6.13 21.02 -11.90
N ARG A 59 6.82 21.98 -11.27
CA ARG A 59 8.04 21.76 -10.46
C ARG A 59 7.81 20.94 -9.19
N GLU A 60 6.58 20.83 -8.73
CA GLU A 60 6.19 20.09 -7.51
C GLU A 60 5.81 18.65 -7.82
N TRP A 61 5.79 18.27 -9.11
CA TRP A 61 5.36 16.95 -9.54
C TRP A 61 6.43 15.90 -9.22
N PRO A 62 6.06 14.78 -8.57
CA PRO A 62 7.03 13.76 -8.18
C PRO A 62 7.65 13.06 -9.40
N GLU A 63 8.97 13.18 -9.62
CA GLU A 63 9.71 12.39 -10.61
C GLU A 63 9.81 10.89 -10.22
N CYS A 64 9.01 10.03 -10.82
CA CYS A 64 9.10 8.58 -10.64
C CYS A 64 9.84 7.94 -11.80
N ARG A 65 10.84 7.10 -11.53
CA ARG A 65 11.49 6.29 -12.57
C ARG A 65 10.45 5.37 -13.21
N GLY A 66 10.42 5.33 -14.54
CA GLY A 66 9.46 4.52 -15.28
C GLY A 66 8.05 5.12 -15.40
N LEU A 67 7.76 6.30 -14.83
CA LEU A 67 6.48 7.00 -15.01
C LEU A 67 6.68 8.37 -15.66
N GLU A 68 5.63 8.83 -16.36
CA GLU A 68 5.58 10.14 -17.00
C GLU A 68 4.30 10.88 -16.66
N TRP A 69 4.43 12.11 -16.18
CA TRP A 69 3.30 13.00 -16.02
C TRP A 69 2.75 13.50 -17.35
N LEU A 70 1.43 13.52 -17.46
CA LEU A 70 0.76 14.09 -18.63
C LEU A 70 -0.56 14.76 -18.27
N THR A 71 -0.96 15.65 -19.17
CA THR A 71 -2.29 16.24 -19.22
C THR A 71 -2.81 16.04 -20.63
N ILE A 72 -4.00 15.47 -20.76
CA ILE A 72 -4.67 15.26 -22.04
C ILE A 72 -6.06 15.87 -21.99
N SER A 73 -6.61 16.20 -23.16
CA SER A 73 -8.01 16.60 -23.29
C SER A 73 -8.77 15.46 -23.96
N LEU A 74 -9.77 14.92 -23.28
CA LEU A 74 -10.68 13.91 -23.82
C LEU A 74 -12.08 14.50 -23.85
N GLU A 75 -12.69 14.54 -25.03
CA GLU A 75 -14.02 15.12 -25.25
C GLU A 75 -14.16 16.56 -24.72
N GLY A 76 -13.08 17.36 -24.83
CA GLY A 76 -13.04 18.74 -24.35
C GLY A 76 -12.81 18.89 -22.85
N MET A 77 -12.65 17.79 -22.11
CA MET A 77 -12.44 17.77 -20.67
C MET A 77 -10.97 17.50 -20.35
N PRO A 78 -10.33 18.29 -19.45
CA PRO A 78 -8.96 18.05 -19.06
C PRO A 78 -8.88 16.83 -18.13
N TYR A 79 -7.96 15.93 -18.47
CA TYR A 79 -7.55 14.82 -17.64
C TYR A 79 -6.08 14.99 -17.31
N TRP A 80 -5.73 14.61 -16.09
CA TRP A 80 -4.37 14.60 -15.61
C TRP A 80 -4.01 13.20 -15.16
N GLY A 81 -2.74 12.82 -15.28
CA GLY A 81 -2.36 11.48 -14.92
C GLY A 81 -0.90 11.14 -15.10
N VAL A 82 -0.64 9.83 -15.00
CA VAL A 82 0.68 9.23 -15.21
C VAL A 82 0.62 8.17 -16.29
N ARG A 83 1.61 8.14 -17.17
CA ARG A 83 1.86 7.09 -18.16
C ARG A 83 3.00 6.21 -17.70
N LEU A 84 2.86 4.91 -17.93
CA LEU A 84 3.92 3.93 -17.79
C LEU A 84 4.92 4.07 -18.95
N ARG A 85 6.17 4.41 -18.66
CA ARG A 85 7.28 4.47 -19.64
C ARG A 85 8.04 3.15 -19.76
N ASP A 86 8.13 2.42 -18.66
CA ASP A 86 8.87 1.16 -18.57
C ASP A 86 7.90 0.00 -18.33
N SER A 87 7.71 -0.86 -19.33
CA SER A 87 6.77 -1.98 -19.25
C SER A 87 7.16 -3.02 -18.19
N THR A 88 8.42 -3.04 -17.75
CA THR A 88 8.87 -3.89 -16.63
C THR A 88 8.23 -3.48 -15.31
N CYS A 89 7.74 -2.23 -15.19
CA CYS A 89 7.02 -1.73 -14.02
C CYS A 89 5.49 -1.92 -14.13
N SER A 90 5.00 -2.74 -15.06
CA SER A 90 3.55 -2.91 -15.31
C SER A 90 2.76 -3.39 -14.09
N GLY A 91 3.28 -4.35 -13.32
CA GLY A 91 2.65 -4.82 -12.08
C GLY A 91 2.59 -3.73 -11.00
N VAL A 92 3.70 -3.02 -10.80
CA VAL A 92 3.75 -1.88 -9.88
C VAL A 92 2.77 -0.77 -10.31
N PHE A 93 2.62 -0.56 -11.62
CA PHE A 93 1.67 0.41 -12.16
C PHE A 93 0.22 0.00 -11.90
N SER A 94 -0.11 -1.30 -11.99
CA SER A 94 -1.41 -1.83 -11.56
C SER A 94 -1.66 -1.60 -10.06
N ALA A 95 -0.67 -1.86 -9.22
CA ALA A 95 -0.77 -1.63 -7.77
C ALA A 95 -0.99 -0.13 -7.45
N LEU A 96 -0.29 0.76 -8.16
CA LEU A 96 -0.52 2.22 -8.07
C LEU A 96 -1.95 2.59 -8.47
N ALA A 97 -2.46 2.06 -9.58
CA ALA A 97 -3.84 2.32 -10.03
C ALA A 97 -4.86 1.86 -8.99
N GLN A 98 -4.66 0.67 -8.39
CA GLN A 98 -5.57 0.13 -7.37
C GLN A 98 -5.58 0.98 -6.10
N ASP A 99 -4.41 1.43 -5.65
CA ASP A 99 -4.28 2.33 -4.50
C ASP A 99 -4.93 3.70 -4.78
N LEU A 100 -4.69 4.29 -5.95
CA LEU A 100 -5.33 5.55 -6.35
C LEU A 100 -6.86 5.43 -6.42
N ASP A 101 -7.40 4.34 -6.98
CA ASP A 101 -8.85 4.11 -7.04
C ASP A 101 -9.47 4.07 -5.64
N ALA A 102 -8.82 3.35 -4.71
CA ALA A 102 -9.29 3.25 -3.33
C ALA A 102 -9.33 4.61 -2.62
N ARG A 103 -8.35 5.48 -2.89
CA ARG A 103 -8.24 6.82 -2.27
C ARG A 103 -9.27 7.79 -2.85
N LEU A 104 -9.40 7.81 -4.18
CA LEU A 104 -10.35 8.66 -4.87
C LEU A 104 -11.80 8.31 -4.52
N ALA A 105 -12.08 7.04 -4.21
CA ALA A 105 -13.39 6.60 -3.73
C ALA A 105 -13.78 7.19 -2.36
N LEU A 106 -12.80 7.61 -1.55
CA LEU A 106 -13.02 8.22 -0.23
C LEU A 106 -12.98 9.76 -0.24
N ALA A 107 -12.51 10.36 -1.35
CA ALA A 107 -12.36 11.80 -1.46
C ALA A 107 -13.71 12.50 -1.70
N ASN A 108 -13.95 13.60 -0.97
CA ASN A 108 -15.14 14.44 -1.11
C ASN A 108 -14.86 15.61 -2.07
N GLY A 109 -15.16 15.39 -3.36
CA GLY A 109 -14.99 16.41 -4.41
C GLY A 109 -13.60 16.46 -5.04
N THR A 110 -13.45 17.33 -6.05
CA THR A 110 -12.29 17.33 -6.95
C THR A 110 -11.00 17.87 -6.32
N GLU A 111 -11.10 18.80 -5.36
CA GLU A 111 -9.93 19.34 -4.66
C GLU A 111 -9.28 18.30 -3.76
N GLN A 112 -10.08 17.59 -2.94
CA GLN A 112 -9.57 16.51 -2.11
C GLN A 112 -9.03 15.37 -2.97
N ALA A 113 -9.72 15.02 -4.07
CA ALA A 113 -9.24 14.02 -5.02
C ALA A 113 -7.88 14.38 -5.62
N ALA A 114 -7.66 15.66 -5.97
CA ALA A 114 -6.37 16.15 -6.43
C ALA A 114 -5.30 15.95 -5.33
N ALA A 115 -5.57 16.41 -4.12
CA ALA A 115 -4.63 16.32 -3.00
C ALA A 115 -4.24 14.86 -2.69
N GLU A 116 -5.21 13.95 -2.62
CA GLU A 116 -4.98 12.51 -2.42
C GLU A 116 -4.10 11.93 -3.52
N LEU A 117 -4.41 12.24 -4.78
CA LEU A 117 -3.68 11.78 -5.94
C LEU A 117 -2.20 12.22 -5.93
N PHE A 118 -1.94 13.50 -5.66
CA PHE A 118 -0.57 14.02 -5.53
C PHE A 118 0.17 13.43 -4.34
N GLY A 119 -0.49 13.34 -3.19
CA GLY A 119 0.08 12.77 -1.96
C GLY A 119 0.51 11.33 -2.17
N ARG A 120 -0.36 10.50 -2.76
CA ARG A 120 -0.05 9.10 -3.07
C ARG A 120 1.06 8.96 -4.09
N LEU A 121 1.04 9.73 -5.16
CA LEU A 121 2.09 9.66 -6.17
C LEU A 121 3.46 10.06 -5.62
N LYS A 122 3.51 11.02 -4.69
CA LYS A 122 4.75 11.37 -3.96
C LYS A 122 5.20 10.24 -3.03
N LEU A 123 4.27 9.56 -2.36
CA LEU A 123 4.60 8.42 -1.51
C LEU A 123 5.15 7.25 -2.33
N TRP A 124 4.48 6.90 -3.44
CA TRP A 124 4.96 5.91 -4.39
C TRP A 124 6.31 6.28 -5.00
N GLN A 125 6.57 7.57 -5.27
CA GLN A 125 7.88 8.03 -5.70
C GLN A 125 8.97 7.69 -4.69
N GLN A 126 8.74 7.99 -3.41
CA GLN A 126 9.69 7.73 -2.32
C GLN A 126 9.95 6.23 -2.19
N PHE A 127 8.88 5.44 -2.24
CA PHE A 127 8.95 3.99 -2.23
C PHE A 127 9.76 3.45 -3.42
N LEU A 128 9.41 3.81 -4.66
CA LEU A 128 10.11 3.39 -5.88
C LEU A 128 11.58 3.83 -5.93
N LYS A 129 11.94 4.94 -5.30
CA LYS A 129 13.34 5.38 -5.17
C LYS A 129 14.13 4.51 -4.19
N ALA A 130 13.50 4.08 -3.10
CA ALA A 130 14.10 3.22 -2.09
C ALA A 130 14.13 1.74 -2.49
N TRP A 131 13.42 1.37 -3.56
CA TRP A 131 13.13 -0.01 -3.91
C TRP A 131 13.89 -0.46 -5.15
N GLN A 132 14.81 -1.43 -4.99
CA GLN A 132 15.42 -2.15 -6.10
C GLN A 132 15.05 -3.65 -6.11
N ASP A 133 14.86 -4.29 -4.94
CA ASP A 133 14.80 -5.77 -4.84
C ASP A 133 13.63 -6.34 -4.01
N GLY A 134 12.54 -5.60 -3.77
CA GLY A 134 11.45 -6.10 -2.92
C GLY A 134 11.69 -5.87 -1.41
N MET A 135 10.79 -6.37 -0.56
CA MET A 135 11.05 -6.43 0.88
C MET A 135 12.09 -7.53 1.15
N GLY A 136 13.22 -7.19 1.79
CA GLY A 136 14.21 -8.18 2.21
C GLY A 136 13.69 -9.17 3.27
N PRO A 137 14.34 -10.34 3.47
CA PRO A 137 13.89 -11.36 4.42
C PRO A 137 13.65 -10.83 5.84
N GLU A 138 14.55 -9.99 6.36
CA GLU A 138 14.41 -9.41 7.70
C GLU A 138 13.19 -8.47 7.80
N ALA A 139 12.94 -7.64 6.78
CA ALA A 139 11.77 -6.76 6.75
C ALA A 139 10.46 -7.55 6.72
N ARG A 140 10.42 -8.64 5.93
CA ARG A 140 9.26 -9.54 5.88
C ARG A 140 9.00 -10.21 7.22
N ARG A 141 10.06 -10.68 7.89
CA ARG A 141 9.98 -11.28 9.23
C ARG A 141 9.50 -10.28 10.29
N GLY A 142 10.04 -9.06 10.27
CA GLY A 142 9.61 -7.97 11.15
C GLY A 142 8.12 -7.69 10.98
N LEU A 143 7.71 -7.42 9.72
CA LEU A 143 6.31 -7.16 9.39
C LEU A 143 5.38 -8.32 9.78
N TRP A 144 5.79 -9.57 9.55
CA TRP A 144 5.01 -10.73 9.97
C TRP A 144 4.75 -10.72 11.48
N GLY A 145 5.77 -10.44 12.30
CA GLY A 145 5.59 -10.39 13.76
C GLY A 145 4.70 -9.24 14.22
N GLU A 146 4.83 -8.06 13.61
CA GLU A 146 3.93 -6.93 13.90
C GLU A 146 2.47 -7.27 13.59
N LEU A 147 2.22 -7.85 12.42
CA LEU A 147 0.87 -8.27 12.01
C LEU A 147 0.35 -9.44 12.84
N HIS A 148 1.22 -10.35 13.25
CA HIS A 148 0.87 -11.47 14.11
C HIS A 148 0.44 -10.95 15.48
N PHE A 149 1.16 -9.98 16.04
CA PHE A 149 0.80 -9.34 17.30
C PHE A 149 -0.54 -8.60 17.20
N LEU A 150 -0.74 -7.82 16.12
CA LEU A 150 -2.01 -7.16 15.84
C LEU A 150 -3.16 -8.19 15.83
N HIS A 151 -3.00 -9.26 15.05
CA HIS A 151 -4.04 -10.28 14.87
C HIS A 151 -4.31 -11.10 16.13
N ALA A 152 -3.27 -11.64 16.77
CA ALA A 152 -3.39 -12.60 17.86
C ALA A 152 -3.67 -11.94 19.23
N HIS A 153 -3.20 -10.71 19.43
CA HIS A 153 -3.26 -10.05 20.74
C HIS A 153 -4.14 -8.81 20.76
N LEU A 154 -4.00 -7.89 19.80
CA LEU A 154 -4.74 -6.63 19.87
C LEU A 154 -6.19 -6.76 19.45
N LEU A 155 -6.49 -7.49 18.37
CA LEU A 155 -7.87 -7.65 17.88
C LEU A 155 -8.76 -8.50 18.79
N SER A 156 -8.20 -9.19 19.79
CA SER A 156 -8.99 -9.91 20.80
C SER A 156 -9.43 -9.04 21.97
N VAL A 157 -8.84 -7.86 22.14
CA VAL A 157 -9.09 -6.97 23.29
C VAL A 157 -9.42 -5.52 22.90
N LEU A 158 -9.20 -5.13 21.64
CA LEU A 158 -9.49 -3.81 21.11
C LEU A 158 -10.35 -3.91 19.84
N ASP A 159 -11.18 -2.89 19.63
CA ASP A 159 -11.85 -2.71 18.34
C ASP A 159 -10.83 -2.46 17.23
N ALA A 160 -11.12 -3.00 16.04
CA ALA A 160 -10.22 -2.95 14.88
C ALA A 160 -9.69 -1.54 14.55
N PRO A 161 -10.53 -0.47 14.53
CA PRO A 161 -10.04 0.88 14.24
C PRO A 161 -9.02 1.38 15.27
N ILE A 162 -9.19 1.03 16.56
CA ILE A 162 -8.29 1.42 17.63
C ILE A 162 -6.97 0.66 17.49
N ALA A 163 -7.04 -0.66 17.27
CA ALA A 163 -5.86 -1.50 17.10
C ALA A 163 -4.98 -1.07 15.92
N VAL A 164 -5.60 -0.84 14.74
CA VAL A 164 -4.89 -0.40 13.54
C VAL A 164 -4.31 1.01 13.71
N LYS A 165 -5.04 1.95 14.35
CA LYS A 165 -4.52 3.30 14.64
C LYS A 165 -3.33 3.31 15.61
N GLY A 166 -3.28 2.32 16.50
CA GLY A 166 -2.16 2.11 17.43
C GLY A 166 -0.88 1.64 16.74
N TRP A 167 -0.98 0.96 15.60
CA TRP A 167 0.15 0.47 14.83
C TRP A 167 0.87 1.61 14.10
N LYS A 168 2.18 1.77 14.34
CA LYS A 168 2.99 2.88 13.83
C LYS A 168 4.00 2.38 12.80
N ALA A 169 3.77 2.73 11.52
CA ALA A 169 4.63 2.32 10.40
C ALA A 169 5.62 3.40 9.91
N GLY A 170 5.65 4.57 10.54
CA GLY A 170 6.45 5.72 10.09
C GLY A 170 7.80 5.85 10.79
N ALA A 171 8.80 6.44 10.10
CA ALA A 171 10.17 6.61 10.58
C ALA A 171 10.32 7.42 11.89
N ALA A 172 9.27 8.11 12.34
CA ALA A 172 9.28 8.93 13.55
C ALA A 172 8.80 8.19 14.81
N ALA A 173 8.23 6.98 14.68
CA ALA A 173 7.78 6.21 15.84
C ALA A 173 8.93 5.37 16.41
N HIS A 174 9.04 5.38 17.75
CA HIS A 174 10.07 4.62 18.46
C HIS A 174 9.65 3.20 18.80
N GLN A 175 8.34 2.96 18.91
CA GLN A 175 7.76 1.63 19.13
C GLN A 175 6.76 1.30 18.02
N ASP A 176 6.63 0.02 17.71
CA ASP A 176 5.72 -0.47 16.66
C ASP A 176 4.24 -0.24 17.00
N PHE A 177 3.85 -0.34 18.27
CA PHE A 177 2.49 -0.04 18.73
C PHE A 177 2.51 0.97 19.86
N GLN A 178 1.62 1.98 19.78
CA GLN A 178 1.49 3.01 20.79
C GLN A 178 0.02 3.37 21.03
N PHE A 179 -0.35 3.36 22.31
CA PHE A 179 -1.64 3.71 22.86
C PHE A 179 -1.46 4.72 23.99
N LEU A 180 -2.56 5.24 24.55
CA LEU A 180 -2.52 6.28 25.59
C LEU A 180 -1.69 5.86 26.82
N GLU A 181 -1.83 4.61 27.27
CA GLU A 181 -1.20 4.12 28.50
C GLU A 181 -0.18 3.00 28.25
N ALA A 182 0.03 2.60 26.99
CA ALA A 182 0.90 1.47 26.68
C ALA A 182 1.60 1.63 25.33
N ALA A 183 2.85 1.20 25.26
CA ALA A 183 3.56 0.97 24.00
C ALA A 183 4.13 -0.45 23.95
N THR A 184 4.23 -0.99 22.74
CA THR A 184 4.81 -2.32 22.52
C THR A 184 5.80 -2.26 21.36
N GLU A 185 7.03 -2.69 21.62
CA GLU A 185 8.03 -2.97 20.60
C GLU A 185 7.98 -4.46 20.21
N ILE A 186 7.97 -4.76 18.91
CA ILE A 186 7.93 -6.13 18.40
C ILE A 186 9.31 -6.53 17.91
N LYS A 187 9.77 -7.72 18.33
CA LYS A 187 11.00 -8.32 17.82
C LYS A 187 10.74 -9.73 17.33
N THR A 188 11.01 -9.96 16.05
CA THR A 188 10.84 -11.27 15.41
C THR A 188 12.19 -11.85 15.05
N THR A 189 12.43 -13.11 15.39
CA THR A 189 13.68 -13.80 15.09
C THR A 189 13.45 -15.23 14.63
N SER A 190 14.25 -15.69 13.68
CA SER A 190 14.31 -17.10 13.26
C SER A 190 15.47 -17.86 13.90
N ALA A 191 16.18 -17.23 14.86
CA ALA A 191 17.29 -17.86 15.54
C ALA A 191 16.81 -19.05 16.37
N LYS A 192 17.51 -20.18 16.29
CA LYS A 192 17.25 -21.34 17.15
C LYS A 192 17.70 -21.00 18.58
N GLN A 193 16.75 -20.95 19.52
CA GLN A 193 16.99 -20.66 20.94
C GLN A 193 17.73 -19.33 21.17
N PRO A 194 17.13 -18.17 20.82
CA PRO A 194 17.78 -16.87 21.00
C PRO A 194 18.06 -16.61 22.48
N GLN A 195 19.33 -16.39 22.83
CA GLN A 195 19.77 -16.04 24.19
C GLN A 195 19.75 -14.52 24.42
N SER A 196 19.70 -13.73 23.35
CA SER A 196 19.63 -12.28 23.40
C SER A 196 18.83 -11.75 22.21
N ILE A 197 18.33 -10.53 22.36
CA ILE A 197 17.55 -9.84 21.33
C ILE A 197 18.23 -8.50 21.08
N ARG A 198 18.42 -8.18 19.80
CA ARG A 198 18.99 -6.91 19.40
C ARG A 198 17.91 -5.83 19.42
N ILE A 199 18.16 -4.80 20.21
CA ILE A 199 17.48 -3.51 20.14
C ILE A 199 18.38 -2.57 19.35
N THR A 200 17.86 -1.98 18.27
CA THR A 200 18.67 -1.17 17.34
C THR A 200 18.81 0.28 17.79
N SER A 201 17.92 0.75 18.67
CA SER A 201 17.98 2.08 19.27
C SER A 201 17.50 2.04 20.71
N GLU A 202 18.21 2.72 21.60
CA GLU A 202 17.77 2.92 22.99
C GLU A 202 16.37 3.55 23.08
N ARG A 203 15.97 4.33 22.07
CA ARG A 203 14.65 4.97 22.03
C ARG A 203 13.50 3.97 21.94
N GLN A 204 13.74 2.76 21.45
CA GLN A 204 12.76 1.67 21.48
C GLN A 204 12.42 1.24 22.91
N LEU A 205 13.33 1.51 23.86
CA LEU A 205 13.18 1.21 25.28
C LEU A 205 12.82 2.46 26.12
N ASP A 206 12.59 3.60 25.46
CA ASP A 206 12.18 4.83 26.14
C ASP A 206 10.70 4.75 26.52
N ASP A 207 10.43 4.74 27.83
CA ASP A 207 9.09 4.70 28.42
C ASP A 207 8.56 6.11 28.77
N THR A 208 9.26 7.17 28.35
CA THR A 208 8.84 8.54 28.62
C THR A 208 7.44 8.81 28.06
N GLY A 209 6.50 9.09 28.96
CA GLY A 209 5.13 9.45 28.59
C GLY A 209 4.21 8.27 28.28
N VAL A 210 4.65 7.02 28.49
CA VAL A 210 3.80 5.82 28.41
C VAL A 210 3.66 5.16 29.77
N GLY A 211 2.46 4.68 30.11
CA GLY A 211 2.17 4.05 31.40
C GLY A 211 2.80 2.67 31.56
N ALA A 212 2.98 1.94 30.45
CA ALA A 212 3.67 0.66 30.40
C ALA A 212 4.38 0.48 29.04
N LEU A 213 5.59 -0.06 29.08
CA LEU A 213 6.33 -0.46 27.88
C LEU A 213 6.48 -1.98 27.85
N PHE A 214 6.03 -2.58 26.75
CA PHE A 214 6.12 -4.02 26.50
C PHE A 214 7.13 -4.32 25.40
N LEU A 215 7.86 -5.42 25.56
CA LEU A 215 8.66 -6.03 24.51
C LEU A 215 8.02 -7.37 24.15
N HIS A 216 7.48 -7.48 22.94
CA HIS A 216 6.91 -8.73 22.45
C HIS A 216 7.88 -9.43 21.50
N VAL A 217 8.27 -10.65 21.85
CA VAL A 217 9.30 -11.40 21.14
C VAL A 217 8.68 -12.62 20.50
N VAL A 218 8.78 -12.67 19.18
CA VAL A 218 8.28 -13.77 18.37
C VAL A 218 9.47 -14.57 17.84
N ILE A 219 9.48 -15.87 18.12
CA ILE A 219 10.45 -16.80 17.55
C ILE A 219 9.73 -17.61 16.47
N VAL A 220 10.20 -17.51 15.24
CA VAL A 220 9.59 -18.17 14.07
C VAL A 220 10.48 -19.30 13.54
N ASP A 221 9.85 -20.36 13.04
CA ASP A 221 10.52 -21.40 12.26
C ASP A 221 10.15 -21.20 10.78
N GLU A 222 11.09 -20.66 10.00
CA GLU A 222 10.90 -20.37 8.59
C GLU A 222 11.20 -21.61 7.75
N ARG A 223 10.21 -22.05 6.96
CA ARG A 223 10.33 -23.22 6.09
C ARG A 223 9.81 -22.89 4.71
N GLU A 224 10.50 -23.39 3.69
CA GLU A 224 9.93 -23.49 2.35
C GLU A 224 8.97 -24.68 2.33
N VAL A 225 7.71 -24.41 1.99
CA VAL A 225 6.67 -25.42 2.00
C VAL A 225 5.96 -25.47 0.65
N PRO A 226 5.76 -26.65 0.04
CA PRO A 226 4.98 -26.76 -1.19
C PRO A 226 3.54 -26.26 -0.99
N PRO A 227 2.89 -25.69 -2.02
CA PRO A 227 1.50 -25.25 -1.95
C PRO A 227 0.50 -26.36 -1.55
N THR A 228 0.89 -27.62 -1.76
CA THR A 228 0.09 -28.81 -1.49
C THR A 228 0.26 -29.38 -0.08
N ALA A 229 1.10 -28.78 0.77
CA ALA A 229 1.31 -29.28 2.11
C ALA A 229 0.05 -29.12 2.98
N SER A 230 -0.20 -30.13 3.81
CA SER A 230 -1.35 -30.21 4.70
C SER A 230 -1.28 -29.24 5.89
N ALA A 231 -0.10 -28.73 6.24
CA ALA A 231 0.11 -27.73 7.30
C ALA A 231 1.21 -26.73 6.90
N PRO A 232 0.91 -25.77 5.99
CA PRO A 232 1.92 -24.90 5.41
C PRO A 232 2.46 -23.80 6.34
N GLY A 233 2.03 -23.77 7.61
CA GLY A 233 2.24 -22.61 8.47
C GLY A 233 1.42 -21.41 8.01
N GLN A 234 1.79 -20.21 8.46
CA GLN A 234 1.12 -18.96 8.06
C GLN A 234 2.13 -18.05 7.38
N SER A 235 1.94 -17.80 6.08
CA SER A 235 2.76 -16.83 5.35
C SER A 235 2.37 -15.40 5.68
N LEU A 236 3.27 -14.45 5.43
CA LEU A 236 2.97 -13.02 5.53
C LEU A 236 1.80 -12.64 4.60
N THR A 237 1.81 -13.16 3.38
CA THR A 237 0.76 -12.96 2.37
C THR A 237 -0.61 -13.43 2.88
N SER A 238 -0.69 -14.62 3.51
CA SER A 238 -1.97 -15.11 4.04
C SER A 238 -2.44 -14.35 5.28
N LEU A 239 -1.50 -13.89 6.12
CA LEU A 239 -1.81 -13.04 7.29
C LEU A 239 -2.34 -11.67 6.88
N VAL A 240 -1.73 -11.03 5.88
CA VAL A 240 -2.22 -9.77 5.29
C VAL A 240 -3.63 -9.97 4.73
N ALA A 241 -3.86 -11.03 3.96
CA ALA A 241 -5.17 -11.33 3.40
C ALA A 241 -6.24 -11.54 4.50
N ALA A 242 -5.90 -12.29 5.56
CA ALA A 242 -6.79 -12.52 6.69
C ALA A 242 -7.16 -11.21 7.41
N LEU A 243 -6.19 -10.34 7.67
CA LEU A 243 -6.44 -9.05 8.31
C LEU A 243 -7.30 -8.12 7.43
N ARG A 244 -7.07 -8.12 6.11
CA ARG A 244 -7.94 -7.37 5.17
C ARG A 244 -9.39 -7.85 5.21
N ILE A 245 -9.63 -9.15 5.37
CA ILE A 245 -10.97 -9.71 5.54
C ILE A 245 -11.59 -9.19 6.84
N VAL A 246 -10.84 -9.20 7.94
CA VAL A 246 -11.32 -8.67 9.23
C VAL A 246 -11.71 -7.19 9.14
N PHE A 247 -10.93 -6.38 8.41
CA PHE A 247 -11.19 -4.95 8.28
C PHE A 247 -12.17 -4.58 7.15
N ALA A 248 -12.66 -5.55 6.37
CA ALA A 248 -13.46 -5.28 5.17
C ALA A 248 -14.77 -4.53 5.45
N HIS A 249 -15.31 -4.63 6.66
CA HIS A 249 -16.56 -3.97 7.06
C HIS A 249 -16.39 -2.48 7.40
N ASP A 250 -15.15 -2.01 7.59
CA ASP A 250 -14.85 -0.60 7.83
C ASP A 250 -13.81 -0.11 6.80
N ALA A 251 -14.30 0.62 5.80
CA ALA A 251 -13.48 1.15 4.72
C ALA A 251 -12.35 2.08 5.22
N ALA A 252 -12.57 2.85 6.30
CA ALA A 252 -11.56 3.75 6.84
C ALA A 252 -10.43 2.96 7.50
N THR A 253 -10.77 1.95 8.31
CA THR A 253 -9.80 1.06 8.95
C THR A 253 -9.01 0.25 7.94
N LEU A 254 -9.68 -0.33 6.93
CA LEU A 254 -9.00 -1.04 5.85
C LEU A 254 -8.05 -0.13 5.06
N SER A 255 -8.47 1.10 4.78
CA SER A 255 -7.65 2.09 4.08
C SER A 255 -6.40 2.47 4.88
N LEU A 256 -6.54 2.70 6.19
CA LEU A 256 -5.42 2.99 7.08
C LEU A 256 -4.47 1.79 7.20
N PHE A 257 -4.99 0.57 7.33
CA PHE A 257 -4.18 -0.64 7.37
C PHE A 257 -3.32 -0.80 6.11
N ASN A 258 -3.91 -0.57 4.94
CA ASN A 258 -3.18 -0.63 3.67
C ASN A 258 -2.11 0.47 3.54
N ASP A 259 -2.33 1.66 4.12
CA ASP A 259 -1.29 2.70 4.21
C ASP A 259 -0.12 2.28 5.07
N LEU A 260 -0.41 1.71 6.24
CA LEU A 260 0.63 1.26 7.16
C LEU A 260 1.46 0.12 6.55
N LEU A 261 0.80 -0.83 5.86
CA LEU A 261 1.48 -1.85 5.06
C LEU A 261 2.42 -1.22 4.02
N PHE A 262 1.92 -0.25 3.25
CA PHE A 262 2.72 0.45 2.24
C PHE A 262 3.94 1.14 2.87
N HIS A 263 3.76 1.80 4.01
CA HIS A 263 4.86 2.44 4.75
C HIS A 263 5.90 1.44 5.28
N ARG A 264 5.50 0.21 5.62
CA ARG A 264 6.42 -0.90 5.94
C ARG A 264 7.05 -1.55 4.70
N GLY A 265 6.73 -1.06 3.51
CA GLY A 265 7.28 -1.51 2.23
C GLY A 265 6.52 -2.68 1.59
N TRP A 266 5.33 -3.02 2.09
CA TRP A 266 4.49 -4.07 1.51
C TRP A 266 3.74 -3.57 0.27
N VAL A 267 3.87 -4.31 -0.84
CA VAL A 267 3.09 -4.13 -2.07
C VAL A 267 2.69 -5.51 -2.59
N ASP A 268 1.39 -5.70 -2.86
CA ASP A 268 0.81 -7.00 -3.18
C ASP A 268 1.44 -7.68 -4.40
N GLU A 269 1.79 -6.90 -5.43
CA GLU A 269 2.45 -7.41 -6.65
C GLU A 269 3.77 -8.11 -6.35
N HIS A 270 4.43 -7.76 -5.25
CA HIS A 270 5.73 -8.30 -4.84
C HIS A 270 5.59 -9.14 -3.56
N ALA A 271 4.37 -9.58 -3.25
CA ALA A 271 4.14 -10.48 -2.14
C ALA A 271 4.94 -11.78 -2.34
N PRO A 272 5.68 -12.22 -1.30
CA PRO A 272 6.46 -13.46 -1.33
C PRO A 272 5.57 -14.72 -1.33
#